data_AF-A0A538A3F7-F1
#
_entry.id   AF-A0A538A3F7-F1
#
_cell.length_a   1.000
_cell.length_b   1.000
_cell.length_c   1.000
_cell.angle_alpha   90.00
_cell.angle_beta   90.00
_cell.angle_gamma   90.00
#
_symmetry.space_group_name_H-M   'P 1'
#
loop_
_entity.id
_entity.type
_entity.pdbx_description
1 polymer ?
#
loop_
_entity_poly.entity_id
_entity_poly.type
_entity_poly.pdbx_seq_one_letter_code
_entity_poly.pdbx_strand_id
1 'polypeptide(L)'
;MKQAHELRALEQPTVREIKLTFIALMLRHDGRAAERLERAAEDGHTVLEWVDDHRSFASANEPTVDCLEESLGALRERAEQMAPALRDRSLEAGERIELRRALAEAANCIQAGD
;
A
#
# COMPACT_ATOMS: atom_id res chain seq x y z
N MET A 1 17.07 -15.26 -7.40
CA MET A 1 15.84 -15.98 -6.98
C MET A 1 15.53 -15.83 -5.49
N LYS A 2 16.48 -16.01 -4.56
CA LYS A 2 16.21 -15.90 -3.10
C LYS A 2 15.62 -14.54 -2.69
N GLN A 3 16.25 -13.44 -3.09
CA GLN A 3 15.80 -12.06 -2.76
C GLN A 3 14.40 -11.75 -3.30
N ALA A 4 14.08 -12.16 -4.53
CA ALA A 4 12.74 -11.98 -5.09
C ALA A 4 11.66 -12.73 -4.28
N HIS A 5 11.98 -13.90 -3.73
CA HIS A 5 11.05 -14.64 -2.87
C HIS A 5 10.87 -13.98 -1.50
N GLU A 6 11.93 -13.39 -0.95
CA GLU A 6 11.88 -12.63 0.30
C GLU A 6 11.01 -11.38 0.14
N LEU A 7 11.21 -10.61 -0.94
CA LEU A 7 10.37 -9.46 -1.26
C LEU A 7 8.89 -9.86 -1.40
N ARG A 8 8.59 -10.93 -2.14
CA ARG A 8 7.23 -11.46 -2.31
C ARG A 8 6.55 -11.79 -0.98
N ALA A 9 7.30 -12.31 -0.02
CA ALA A 9 6.77 -12.65 1.29
C ALA A 9 6.35 -11.39 2.08
N LEU A 10 7.04 -10.26 1.87
CA LEU A 10 6.72 -8.96 2.46
C LEU A 10 5.56 -8.27 1.74
N GLU A 11 5.46 -8.43 0.43
CA GLU A 11 4.42 -7.84 -0.42
C GLU A 11 3.03 -8.45 -0.20
N GLN A 12 2.96 -9.75 0.12
CA GLN A 12 1.70 -10.47 0.30
C GLN A 12 0.78 -9.87 1.39
N PRO A 13 1.28 -9.58 2.61
CA PRO A 13 0.54 -8.84 3.63
C PRO A 13 -0.02 -7.50 3.10
N THR A 14 0.81 -6.68 2.47
CA THR A 14 0.43 -5.37 1.92
C THR A 14 -0.73 -5.49 0.94
N VAL A 15 -0.62 -6.39 -0.06
CA VAL A 15 -1.68 -6.64 -1.06
C VAL A 15 -2.98 -7.11 -0.40
N ARG A 16 -2.87 -7.96 0.62
CA ARG A 16 -4.03 -8.46 1.36
C ARG A 16 -4.75 -7.31 2.08
N GLU A 17 -4.01 -6.46 2.78
CA GLU A 17 -4.62 -5.33 3.50
C GLU A 17 -5.21 -4.32 2.52
N ILE A 18 -4.55 -4.00 1.41
CA ILE A 18 -5.10 -3.16 0.33
C ILE A 18 -6.46 -3.67 -0.16
N LYS A 19 -6.56 -4.98 -0.47
CA LYS A 19 -7.82 -5.60 -0.92
C LYS A 19 -8.91 -5.51 0.14
N LEU A 20 -8.56 -5.71 1.40
CA LEU A 20 -9.51 -5.66 2.52
C LEU A 20 -9.95 -4.22 2.83
N THR A 21 -9.08 -3.24 2.66
CA THR A 21 -9.42 -1.81 2.70
C THR A 21 -10.44 -1.48 1.64
N PHE A 22 -10.23 -1.92 0.39
CA PHE A 22 -11.18 -1.74 -0.70
C PHE A 22 -12.58 -2.27 -0.38
N ILE A 23 -12.66 -3.51 0.13
CA ILE A 23 -13.92 -4.14 0.52
C ILE A 23 -14.59 -3.34 1.63
N ALA A 24 -13.84 -2.92 2.67
CA ALA A 24 -14.38 -2.13 3.76
C ALA A 24 -14.92 -0.76 3.28
N LEU A 25 -14.22 -0.10 2.34
CA LEU A 25 -14.68 1.16 1.72
C LEU A 25 -15.94 0.99 0.87
N MET A 26 -16.13 -0.16 0.21
CA MET A 26 -17.35 -0.47 -0.55
C MET A 26 -18.54 -0.74 0.37
N LEU A 27 -18.30 -1.47 1.45
CA LEU A 27 -19.31 -1.80 2.46
C LEU A 27 -19.57 -0.67 3.48
N ARG A 28 -18.93 0.50 3.30
CA ARG A 28 -19.03 1.67 4.22
C ARG A 28 -18.69 1.33 5.67
N HIS A 29 -17.78 0.38 5.87
CA HIS A 29 -17.22 0.05 7.18
C HIS A 29 -16.03 0.94 7.48
N ASP A 30 -16.26 2.25 7.64
CA ASP A 30 -15.17 3.23 7.65
C ASP A 30 -14.13 3.00 8.77
N GLY A 31 -14.55 2.57 9.97
CA GLY A 31 -13.61 2.20 11.03
C GLY A 31 -12.70 1.03 10.67
N ARG A 32 -13.24 -0.02 10.02
CA ARG A 32 -12.40 -1.11 9.49
C ARG A 32 -11.54 -0.62 8.33
N ALA A 33 -12.06 0.23 7.46
CA ALA A 33 -11.27 0.77 6.36
C ALA A 33 -10.06 1.57 6.88
N ALA A 34 -10.22 2.36 7.95
CA ALA A 34 -9.12 3.07 8.59
C ALA A 34 -8.04 2.12 9.13
N GLU A 35 -8.43 1.13 9.94
CA GLU A 35 -7.50 0.15 10.50
C GLU A 35 -6.73 -0.63 9.41
N ARG A 36 -7.42 -0.95 8.30
CA ARG A 36 -6.83 -1.70 7.19
C ARG A 36 -5.91 -0.83 6.34
N LEU A 37 -6.27 0.44 6.16
CA LEU A 37 -5.45 1.41 5.45
C LEU A 37 -4.11 1.64 6.18
N GLU A 38 -4.15 1.78 7.51
CA GLU A 38 -2.94 1.93 8.31
C GLU A 38 -2.05 0.69 8.26
N ARG A 39 -2.62 -0.52 8.40
CA ARG A 39 -1.85 -1.76 8.24
C ARG A 39 -1.23 -1.88 6.86
N ALA A 40 -1.97 -1.53 5.80
CA ALA A 40 -1.42 -1.53 4.45
C ALA A 40 -0.25 -0.54 4.29
N ALA A 41 -0.29 0.61 4.96
CA ALA A 41 0.80 1.57 4.98
C ALA A 41 2.02 1.06 5.79
N GLU A 42 1.80 0.41 6.93
CA GLU A 42 2.86 -0.19 7.75
C GLU A 42 3.55 -1.36 7.02
N ASP A 43 2.76 -2.27 6.44
CA ASP A 43 3.27 -3.39 5.64
C ASP A 43 4.03 -2.86 4.40
N GLY A 44 3.48 -1.83 3.74
CA GLY A 44 4.14 -1.15 2.63
C GLY A 44 5.46 -0.50 3.03
N HIS A 45 5.54 0.10 4.22
CA HIS A 45 6.80 0.65 4.72
C HIS A 45 7.86 -0.44 4.93
N THR A 46 7.45 -1.61 5.43
CA THR A 46 8.35 -2.77 5.60
C THR A 46 8.92 -3.25 4.26
N VAL A 47 8.12 -3.20 3.18
CA VAL A 47 8.60 -3.49 1.82
C VAL A 47 9.69 -2.49 1.39
N LEU A 48 9.48 -1.20 1.63
CA LEU A 48 10.45 -0.16 1.26
C LEU A 48 11.75 -0.27 2.07
N GLU A 49 11.67 -0.53 3.37
CA GLU A 49 12.87 -0.77 4.20
C GLU A 49 13.69 -1.95 3.68
N TRP A 50 13.02 -3.03 3.25
CA TRP A 50 13.73 -4.17 2.66
C TRP A 50 14.41 -3.79 1.33
N VAL A 51 13.77 -2.99 0.48
CA VAL A 51 14.35 -2.52 -0.78
C VAL A 51 15.61 -1.69 -0.52
N ASP A 52 15.56 -0.77 0.45
CA ASP A 52 16.68 0.07 0.87
C ASP A 52 17.88 -0.75 1.38
N ASP A 53 17.60 -1.79 2.16
CA ASP A 53 18.61 -2.73 2.69
C ASP A 53 19.24 -3.60 1.58
N HIS A 54 18.54 -3.79 0.46
CA HIS A 54 18.94 -4.67 -0.64
C HIS A 54 19.35 -3.90 -1.90
N ARG A 55 20.25 -2.92 -1.76
CA ARG A 55 20.72 -2.05 -2.86
C ARG A 55 21.13 -2.75 -4.16
N SER A 56 21.74 -3.94 -4.09
CA SER A 56 22.10 -4.71 -5.29
C SER A 56 20.88 -5.23 -6.04
N PHE A 57 19.82 -5.60 -5.31
CA PHE A 57 18.54 -5.95 -5.89
C PHE A 57 17.87 -4.70 -6.47
N ALA A 58 17.86 -3.59 -5.73
CA ALA A 58 17.24 -2.35 -6.17
C ALA A 58 17.86 -1.83 -7.48
N SER A 59 19.18 -1.77 -7.57
CA SER A 59 19.88 -1.37 -8.79
C SER A 59 19.61 -2.29 -9.99
N ALA A 60 19.31 -3.57 -9.76
CA ALA A 60 19.00 -4.52 -10.82
C ALA A 60 17.52 -4.49 -11.27
N ASN A 61 16.65 -3.85 -10.49
CA ASN A 61 15.19 -3.82 -10.69
C ASN A 61 14.64 -2.41 -10.54
N GLU A 62 15.40 -1.40 -10.96
CA GLU A 62 15.10 0.04 -10.79
C GLU A 62 13.65 0.41 -11.16
N PRO A 63 13.09 0.00 -12.32
CA PRO A 63 11.71 0.35 -12.66
C PRO A 63 10.65 -0.22 -11.70
N THR A 64 10.90 -1.42 -11.15
CA THR A 64 10.00 -2.03 -10.16
C THR A 64 10.11 -1.31 -8.82
N VAL A 65 11.35 -0.97 -8.42
CA VAL A 65 11.60 -0.23 -7.19
C VAL A 65 10.99 1.16 -7.23
N ASP A 66 11.16 1.90 -8.32
CA ASP A 66 10.58 3.25 -8.48
C ASP A 66 9.05 3.22 -8.31
N CYS A 67 8.39 2.21 -8.90
CA CYS A 67 6.94 2.01 -8.77
C CYS A 67 6.54 1.76 -7.31
N LEU A 68 7.29 0.89 -6.61
CA LEU A 68 7.06 0.56 -5.21
C LEU A 68 7.24 1.79 -4.31
N GLU A 69 8.34 2.52 -4.47
CA GLU A 69 8.65 3.72 -3.69
C GLU A 69 7.57 4.80 -3.87
N GLU A 70 7.20 5.10 -5.12
CA GLU A 70 6.16 6.09 -5.41
C GLU A 70 4.81 5.68 -4.80
N SER A 71 4.38 4.45 -5.04
CA SER A 71 3.02 4.04 -4.68
C SER A 71 2.87 3.71 -3.19
N LEU A 72 3.86 3.09 -2.56
CA LEU A 72 3.83 2.77 -1.12
C LEU A 72 4.10 4.02 -0.28
N GLY A 73 4.96 4.92 -0.76
CA GLY A 73 5.13 6.26 -0.17
C GLY A 73 3.82 7.05 -0.20
N ALA A 74 3.18 7.13 -1.37
CA ALA A 74 1.88 7.79 -1.50
C ALA A 74 0.81 7.12 -0.62
N LEU A 75 0.76 5.79 -0.55
CA LEU A 75 -0.19 5.07 0.28
C LEU A 75 -0.03 5.42 1.77
N ARG A 76 1.20 5.55 2.26
CA ARG A 76 1.50 5.97 3.62
C ARG A 76 1.01 7.38 3.91
N GLU A 77 1.32 8.34 3.05
CA GLU A 77 0.84 9.73 3.19
C GLU A 77 -0.69 9.79 3.23
N ARG A 78 -1.36 9.02 2.36
CA ARG A 78 -2.83 8.93 2.36
C ARG A 78 -3.37 8.29 3.62
N ALA A 79 -2.72 7.27 4.17
CA ALA A 79 -3.14 6.67 5.42
C ALA A 79 -3.10 7.69 6.57
N GLU A 80 -2.01 8.45 6.68
CA GLU A 80 -1.85 9.50 7.69
C GLU A 80 -2.94 10.59 7.56
N GLN A 81 -3.26 10.99 6.33
CA GLN A 81 -4.27 12.03 6.07
C GLN A 81 -5.72 11.52 6.23
N MET A 82 -6.00 10.29 5.81
CA MET A 82 -7.39 9.83 5.59
C MET A 82 -7.89 8.83 6.63
N ALA A 83 -7.01 8.13 7.36
CA ALA A 83 -7.45 7.21 8.41
C ALA A 83 -8.22 7.93 9.54
N PRO A 84 -7.82 9.14 10.00
CA PRO A 84 -8.63 9.91 10.94
C PRO A 84 -10.02 10.24 10.40
N ALA A 85 -10.11 10.76 9.16
CA ALA A 85 -11.38 11.10 8.54
C ALA A 85 -12.29 9.87 8.30
N LEU A 86 -11.71 8.70 8.05
CA LEU A 86 -12.45 7.43 8.01
C LEU A 86 -13.01 7.06 9.39
N ARG A 87 -12.22 7.20 10.47
CA ARG A 87 -12.71 6.94 11.83
C ARG A 87 -13.86 7.86 12.22
N ASP A 88 -13.72 9.13 11.87
CA ASP A 88 -14.71 10.18 12.17
C ASP A 88 -15.90 10.16 11.20
N ARG A 89 -15.86 9.29 10.18
CA ARG A 89 -16.86 9.16 9.11
C ARG A 89 -17.08 10.47 8.34
N SER A 90 -16.04 11.31 8.28
CA SER A 90 -16.03 12.60 7.60
C SER A 90 -15.31 12.56 6.26
N LEU A 91 -14.79 11.40 5.83
CA LEU A 91 -14.12 11.27 4.54
C LEU A 91 -15.10 11.51 3.38
N GLU A 92 -14.82 12.54 2.60
CA GLU A 92 -15.67 13.00 1.51
C GLU A 92 -15.65 12.05 0.31
N ALA A 93 -16.65 12.17 -0.56
CA ALA A 93 -16.77 11.29 -1.73
C ALA A 93 -15.56 11.38 -2.68
N GLY A 94 -15.06 12.60 -2.92
CA GLY A 94 -13.87 12.83 -3.75
C GLY A 94 -12.60 12.23 -3.14
N GLU A 95 -12.40 12.44 -1.84
CA GLU A 95 -11.30 11.85 -1.08
C GLU A 95 -11.33 10.32 -1.11
N ARG A 96 -12.52 9.73 -1.06
CA ARG A 96 -12.70 8.28 -1.16
C ARG A 96 -12.36 7.73 -2.54
N ILE A 97 -12.61 8.48 -3.61
CA ILE A 97 -12.19 8.11 -4.97
C ILE A 97 -10.67 8.14 -5.07
N GLU A 98 -10.04 9.20 -4.56
CA GLU A 98 -8.58 9.30 -4.52
C GLU A 98 -7.93 8.19 -3.71
N LEU A 99 -8.48 7.85 -2.54
CA LEU A 99 -8.00 6.75 -1.72
C LEU A 99 -8.05 5.42 -2.47
N ARG A 100 -9.17 5.14 -3.16
CA ARG A 100 -9.32 3.93 -3.98
C ARG A 100 -8.31 3.91 -5.12
N ARG A 101 -8.04 5.05 -5.76
CA ARG A 101 -7.03 5.15 -6.82
C ARG A 101 -5.63 4.80 -6.28
N ALA A 102 -5.21 5.40 -5.17
CA ALA A 102 -3.92 5.12 -4.54
C ALA A 102 -3.77 3.64 -4.15
N LEU A 103 -4.83 3.05 -3.58
CA LEU A 103 -4.85 1.62 -3.27
C LEU A 103 -4.68 0.74 -4.51
N ALA A 104 -5.27 1.11 -5.65
CA ALA A 104 -5.14 0.36 -6.89
C ALA A 104 -3.74 0.52 -7.51
N GLU A 105 -3.18 1.73 -7.51
CA GLU A 105 -1.83 2.01 -7.97
C GLU A 105 -0.79 1.20 -7.16
N ALA A 106 -0.90 1.21 -5.82
CA ALA A 106 -0.05 0.40 -4.95
C ALA A 106 -0.18 -1.11 -5.21
N ALA A 107 -1.40 -1.64 -5.36
CA ALA A 107 -1.59 -3.05 -5.70
C ALA A 107 -0.94 -3.41 -7.04
N ASN A 108 -1.05 -2.54 -8.05
CA ASN A 108 -0.48 -2.77 -9.36
C ASN A 108 1.06 -2.76 -9.32
N CYS A 109 1.68 -1.82 -8.61
CA CYS A 109 3.15 -1.79 -8.47
C CYS A 109 3.69 -3.03 -7.77
N ILE A 110 3.03 -3.51 -6.72
CA ILE A 110 3.41 -4.76 -6.04
C ILE A 110 3.26 -5.96 -6.98
N GLN A 111 2.23 -5.98 -7.83
CA GLN A 111 1.99 -7.10 -8.76
C GLN A 111 2.83 -7.03 -10.05
N ALA A 112 3.39 -5.87 -10.41
CA ALA A 112 4.20 -5.70 -11.61
C ALA A 112 5.58 -6.42 -11.54
N GLY A 113 5.95 -6.97 -10.39
CA GLY A 113 7.10 -7.87 -10.21
C GLY A 113 6.84 -9.34 -10.57
N ASP A 114 5.76 -9.64 -11.30
CA ASP A 114 5.43 -10.96 -11.88
C ASP A 114 6.08 -11.22 -13.25
#